data_AF-A0A5C4U486-F1
#
_entry.id   AF-A0A5C4U486-F1
#
_cell.length_a   1.000
_cell.length_b   1.000
_cell.length_c   1.000
_cell.angle_alpha   90.00
_cell.angle_beta   90.00
_cell.angle_gamma   90.00
#
_symmetry.space_group_name_H-M   'P 1'
#
loop_
_entity.id
_entity.type
_entity.pdbx_description
1 polymer ?
#
loop_
_entity_poly.entity_id
_entity_poly.type
_entity_poly.pdbx_seq_one_letter_code
_entity_poly.pdbx_strand_id
1 'polypeptide(L)'
;MDTDPCQCSPAEVQQLLCELLDPGVSAQRAEAIRKRLAQCPECVERFTTERQLRTLMQRCCSAQATAPVYLRERITTQIRIVRRG
;
A
#
# COMPACT_ATOMS: atom_id res chain seq x y z
N MET A 1 24.56 1.77 -16.88
CA MET A 1 24.40 2.55 -15.63
C MET A 1 24.12 1.51 -14.57
N ASP A 2 25.19 0.89 -14.08
CA ASP A 2 25.13 -0.15 -13.07
C ASP A 2 24.85 0.54 -11.74
N THR A 3 23.65 0.32 -11.20
CA THR A 3 23.24 0.81 -9.88
C THR A 3 24.12 0.09 -8.86
N ASP A 4 25.09 0.80 -8.29
CA ASP A 4 25.80 0.32 -7.10
C ASP A 4 24.75 0.02 -6.03
N PRO A 5 24.65 -1.23 -5.55
CA PRO A 5 23.58 -1.59 -4.63
C PRO A 5 23.81 -0.89 -3.30
N CYS A 6 22.84 -0.11 -2.85
CA CYS A 6 22.81 0.37 -1.49
C CYS A 6 23.11 -0.78 -0.51
N GLN A 7 23.94 -0.51 0.50
CA GLN A 7 24.29 -1.50 1.53
C GLN A 7 23.12 -1.82 2.48
N CYS A 8 21.92 -1.34 2.17
CA CYS A 8 20.71 -1.68 2.90
C CYS A 8 20.33 -3.14 2.60
N SER A 9 19.92 -3.89 3.62
CA SER A 9 19.42 -5.25 3.43
C SER A 9 18.23 -5.24 2.44
N PRO A 10 18.35 -5.89 1.26
CA PRO A 10 17.29 -5.85 0.26
C PRO A 10 15.97 -6.42 0.76
N ALA A 11 16.04 -7.45 1.60
CA ALA A 11 14.88 -8.09 2.21
C ALA A 11 14.17 -7.16 3.20
N GLU A 12 14.91 -6.48 4.07
CA GLU A 12 14.34 -5.51 5.02
C GLU A 12 13.69 -4.34 4.30
N VAL A 13 14.37 -3.79 3.29
CA VAL A 13 13.82 -2.69 2.48
C VAL A 13 12.53 -3.15 1.82
N GLN A 14 12.49 -4.35 1.23
CA GLN A 14 11.28 -4.87 0.60
C GLN A 14 10.12 -5.02 1.61
N GLN A 15 10.39 -5.52 2.82
CA GLN A 15 9.38 -5.64 3.87
C GLN A 15 8.83 -4.26 4.27
N LEU A 16 9.70 -3.28 4.46
CA LEU A 16 9.31 -1.91 4.80
C LEU A 16 8.49 -1.25 3.69
N LEU A 17 8.84 -1.47 2.42
CA LEU A 17 8.07 -0.97 1.28
C LEU A 17 6.69 -1.60 1.21
N CYS A 18 6.61 -2.93 1.35
CA CYS A 18 5.34 -3.65 1.40
C CYS A 18 4.45 -3.14 2.55
N GLU A 19 5.02 -2.98 3.74
CA GLU A 19 4.30 -2.49 4.92
C GLU A 19 3.81 -1.05 4.73
N LEU A 20 4.66 -0.15 4.20
CA LEU A 20 4.29 1.25 3.97
C LEU A 20 3.19 1.41 2.91
N LEU A 21 3.12 0.50 1.94
CA LEU A 21 2.15 0.51 0.85
C LEU A 21 0.92 -0.34 1.13
N ASP A 22 0.83 -0.95 2.32
CA ASP A 22 -0.33 -1.70 2.77
C ASP A 22 -1.41 -0.75 3.33
N PRO A 23 -2.71 -0.97 3.01
CA PRO A 23 -3.79 -0.12 3.51
C PRO A 23 -3.99 -0.17 5.04
N GLY A 24 -3.42 -1.16 5.73
CA GLY A 24 -3.53 -1.34 7.19
C GLY A 24 -2.46 -0.64 8.02
N VAL A 25 -1.49 0.03 7.40
CA VAL A 25 -0.38 0.67 8.14
C VAL A 25 -0.86 1.89 8.94
N SER A 26 -0.46 1.97 10.22
CA SER A 26 -0.77 3.14 11.04
C SER A 26 0.04 4.36 10.59
N ALA A 27 -0.51 5.57 10.78
CA ALA A 27 0.17 6.80 10.37
C ALA A 27 1.55 6.97 11.05
N GLN A 28 1.66 6.60 12.33
CA GLN A 28 2.90 6.64 13.08
C GLN A 28 3.95 5.67 12.49
N ARG A 29 3.52 4.44 12.14
CA ARG A 29 4.40 3.44 11.55
C ARG A 29 4.84 3.85 10.15
N ALA A 30 3.92 4.35 9.33
CA ALA A 30 4.22 4.86 8.00
C ALA A 30 5.30 5.95 8.05
N GLU A 31 5.20 6.87 8.99
CA GLU A 31 6.19 7.93 9.17
C GLU A 31 7.56 7.40 9.62
N ALA A 32 7.59 6.43 10.52
CA ALA A 32 8.83 5.77 10.93
C ALA A 32 9.52 5.08 9.74
N ILE A 33 8.76 4.39 8.89
CA ILE A 33 9.28 3.74 7.69
C ILE A 33 9.82 4.79 6.70
N ARG A 34 9.08 5.89 6.45
CA ARG A 34 9.56 6.97 5.57
C ARG A 34 10.87 7.56 6.05
N LYS A 35 11.02 7.81 7.36
CA LYS A 35 12.28 8.29 7.95
C LYS A 35 13.43 7.32 7.74
N ARG A 36 13.18 6.01 7.86
CA ARG A 36 14.20 4.98 7.58
C ARG A 36 14.61 4.99 6.11
N LEU A 37 13.65 5.02 5.19
CA LEU A 37 13.94 5.03 3.74
C LEU A 37 14.67 6.32 3.33
N ALA A 38 14.34 7.46 3.93
CA ALA A 38 14.99 8.74 3.66
C ALA A 38 16.50 8.78 4.02
N GLN A 39 17.01 7.79 4.76
CA GLN A 39 18.45 7.65 5.05
C GLN A 39 19.24 7.18 3.83
N CYS A 40 18.57 6.67 2.78
CA CYS A 40 19.21 6.14 1.58
C CYS A 40 18.47 6.62 0.31
N PRO A 41 19.11 7.41 -0.57
CA PRO A 41 18.49 7.90 -1.80
C PRO A 41 17.95 6.79 -2.70
N GLU A 42 18.65 5.67 -2.83
CA GLU A 42 18.20 4.55 -3.65
C GLU A 42 16.95 3.86 -3.09
N CYS A 43 16.82 3.78 -1.76
CA CYS A 43 15.61 3.26 -1.12
C CYS A 43 14.40 4.17 -1.37
N VAL A 44 14.62 5.49 -1.48
CA VAL A 44 13.56 6.46 -1.86
C VAL A 44 13.15 6.28 -3.32
N GLU A 45 14.10 6.07 -4.23
CA GLU A 45 13.81 5.79 -5.64
C GLU A 45 13.05 4.46 -5.82
N ARG A 46 13.44 3.41 -5.10
CA ARG A 46 12.72 2.13 -5.06
C ARG A 46 11.29 2.32 -4.56
N PHE A 47 11.08 3.08 -3.49
CA PHE A 47 9.74 3.40 -2.98
C PHE A 47 8.89 4.14 -4.01
N THR A 48 9.47 5.14 -4.69
CA THR A 48 8.78 5.92 -5.71
C THR A 48 8.31 5.04 -6.85
N THR A 49 9.19 4.15 -7.32
CA THR A 49 8.89 3.16 -8.37
C THR A 49 7.77 2.21 -7.93
N GLU A 50 7.87 1.61 -6.74
CA GLU A 50 6.86 0.67 -6.26
C GLU A 50 5.48 1.35 -6.08
N ARG A 51 5.46 2.58 -5.58
CA ARG A 51 4.24 3.37 -5.46
C ARG A 51 3.59 3.64 -6.81
N GLN A 52 4.39 3.98 -7.83
CA GLN A 52 3.89 4.19 -9.20
C GLN A 52 3.28 2.90 -9.76
N LEU A 53 3.97 1.77 -9.62
CA LEU A 53 3.47 0.46 -10.04
C LEU A 53 2.14 0.12 -9.37
N ARG A 54 2.04 0.26 -8.04
CA ARG A 54 0.78 0.01 -7.31
C ARG A 54 -0.34 0.95 -7.76
N THR A 55 -0.03 2.22 -8.02
CA THR A 55 -1.01 3.18 -8.54
C THR A 55 -1.54 2.74 -9.91
N LEU A 56 -0.66 2.29 -10.80
CA LEU A 56 -1.05 1.75 -12.11
C LEU A 56 -1.92 0.50 -11.96
N MET A 57 -1.50 -0.46 -11.13
CA MET A 57 -2.27 -1.68 -10.85
C MET A 57 -3.64 -1.36 -10.27
N GLN A 58 -3.72 -0.46 -9.30
CA GLN A 58 -4.98 -0.06 -8.68
C GLN A 58 -5.93 0.51 -9.74
N ARG A 59 -5.45 1.39 -10.63
CA ARG A 59 -6.27 1.96 -11.72
C ARG A 59 -6.83 0.88 -12.65
N CYS A 60 -6.01 -0.09 -13.06
CA CYS A 60 -6.48 -1.20 -13.89
C CYS A 60 -7.51 -2.08 -13.16
N CYS A 61 -7.23 -2.46 -11.91
CA CYS A 61 -8.11 -3.35 -11.16
C CYS A 61 -9.41 -2.69 -10.70
N SER A 62 -9.39 -1.40 -10.34
CA SER A 62 -10.59 -0.67 -9.91
C SER A 62 -11.50 -0.27 -11.07
N ALA A 63 -10.96 -0.12 -12.28
CA ALA A 63 -11.76 0.20 -13.47
C ALA A 63 -12.59 -0.99 -13.95
N GLN A 64 -12.09 -2.23 -13.81
CA GLN A 64 -12.81 -3.44 -14.22
C GLN A 64 -13.72 -4.03 -13.14
N ALA A 65 -13.39 -3.90 -11.85
CA ALA A 65 -14.09 -4.61 -10.77
C ALA A 65 -14.97 -3.67 -9.92
N THR A 66 -16.10 -3.23 -10.49
CA THR A 66 -17.15 -2.62 -9.66
C THR A 66 -17.81 -3.73 -8.85
N ALA A 67 -17.79 -3.65 -7.52
CA ALA A 67 -18.53 -4.58 -6.67
C ALA A 67 -20.00 -4.65 -7.12
N PRO A 68 -20.58 -5.85 -7.36
CA PRO A 68 -21.96 -5.99 -7.77
C PRO A 68 -22.90 -5.23 -6.84
N VAL A 69 -23.81 -4.43 -7.41
CA VAL A 69 -24.69 -3.51 -6.67
C VAL A 69 -25.46 -4.26 -5.57
N TYR A 70 -25.93 -5.47 -5.88
CA TYR A 70 -26.68 -6.32 -4.95
C TYR A 70 -25.88 -6.68 -3.69
N LEU A 71 -24.55 -6.85 -3.79
CA LEU A 71 -23.71 -7.15 -2.62
C LEU A 71 -23.61 -5.93 -1.70
N ARG A 72 -23.49 -4.73 -2.27
CA ARG A 72 -23.47 -3.48 -1.48
C ARG A 72 -24.79 -3.27 -0.74
N GLU A 73 -25.91 -3.50 -1.42
CA GLU A 73 -27.25 -3.38 -0.83
C GLU A 73 -27.47 -4.38 0.31
N ARG A 74 -27.10 -5.65 0.11
CA ARG A 74 -27.18 -6.70 1.13
C ARG A 74 -26.34 -6.36 2.36
N ILE A 75 -25.07 -5.98 2.17
CA ILE A 75 -24.15 -5.65 3.27
C ILE A 75 -24.66 -4.44 4.06
N THR A 76 -25.09 -3.38 3.37
CA THR A 76 -25.62 -2.16 4.02
C THR A 76 -26.84 -2.46 4.88
N THR A 77 -27.74 -3.32 4.38
CA THR A 77 -28.95 -3.74 5.11
C THR A 77 -28.58 -4.53 6.37
N GLN A 78 -27.68 -5.50 6.25
CA GLN A 78 -27.20 -6.31 7.37
C GLN A 78 -26.54 -5.47 8.46
N ILE A 79 -25.66 -4.52 8.09
CA ILE A 79 -25.02 -3.61 9.05
C ILE A 79 -26.05 -2.76 9.80
N ARG A 80 -27.10 -2.27 9.14
CA ARG A 80 -28.17 -1.48 9.78
C ARG A 80 -28.99 -2.29 10.79
N ILE A 81 -29.22 -3.58 10.51
CA ILE A 81 -29.96 -4.48 11.40
C ILE A 81 -29.12 -4.77 12.65
N VAL A 82 -27.84 -5.13 12.48
CA VAL A 82 -26.94 -5.50 13.59
C VAL A 82 -26.67 -4.35 14.56
N ARG A 83 -26.67 -3.08 14.10
CA ARG A 83 -26.42 -1.92 14.98
C ARG A 83 -27.64 -1.43 15.76
N ARG A 84 -28.84 -1.97 15.47
CA ARG A 84 -30.10 -1.58 16.14
C ARG A 84 -30.59 -2.60 17.16
N GLY A 85 -29.97 -3.79 17.21
CA GLY A 85 -30.14 -4.77 18.28
C GLY A 85 -29.02 -4.62 19.30
#